data_AF-A0A2V8EST6-F1
#
_entry.id   AF-A0A2V8EST6-F1
#
_cell.length_a   1.000
_cell.length_b   1.000
_cell.length_c   1.000
_cell.angle_alpha   90.00
_cell.angle_beta   90.00
_cell.angle_gamma   90.00
#
_symmetry.space_group_name_H-M   'P 1'
#
loop_
_entity.id
_entity.type
_entity.pdbx_description
1 polymer ?
#
loop_
_entity_poly.entity_id
_entity_poly.type
_entity_poly.pdbx_seq_one_letter_code
_entity_poly.pdbx_strand_id
1 'polypeptide(L)'
;DLGSVTGLFDADGYQSTSSDIVALLVLSHQIHMVNLITRVGWEARAADPTLHAPFVAAPGEERLIAEMMSGIATEFVDYLLFVDEAPLADRVQGSSPFAERFAATGPRDAKGRSLHDLDLQRRLLKYPCSYEIYSAAFDALPPAAKDPIYRRMWQVLSGEERGDRYRAALPLADRQAIVDILKDTKGDLPAYFERVTR
;
A
#
# COMPACT_ATOMS: atom_id res chain seq x y z
N ASP A 1 29.44 -3.40 -22.38
CA ASP A 1 28.25 -2.75 -22.93
C ASP A 1 27.46 -3.80 -23.70
N LEU A 2 26.38 -4.32 -23.12
CA LEU A 2 25.48 -5.28 -23.79
C LEU A 2 24.26 -4.48 -24.28
N GLY A 3 24.46 -3.72 -25.35
CA GLY A 3 23.41 -2.85 -25.91
C GLY A 3 22.25 -3.59 -26.57
N SER A 4 22.36 -4.92 -26.77
CA SER A 4 21.28 -5.76 -27.26
C SER A 4 21.54 -7.25 -27.02
N VAL A 5 20.47 -8.03 -26.90
CA VAL A 5 20.46 -9.50 -26.89
C VAL A 5 19.92 -10.11 -28.19
N THR A 6 19.63 -9.28 -29.20
CA THR A 6 19.17 -9.72 -30.52
C THR A 6 20.15 -10.71 -31.14
N GLY A 7 19.64 -11.88 -31.55
CA GLY A 7 20.45 -12.92 -32.19
C GLY A 7 21.28 -13.78 -31.23
N LEU A 8 21.22 -13.52 -29.91
CA LEU A 8 21.87 -14.39 -28.90
C LEU A 8 21.00 -15.59 -28.53
N PHE A 9 19.69 -15.51 -28.73
CA PHE A 9 18.74 -16.59 -28.51
C PHE A 9 17.46 -16.37 -29.34
N ASP A 10 16.63 -17.42 -29.43
CA ASP A 10 15.32 -17.38 -30.09
C ASP A 10 14.29 -16.65 -29.20
N ALA A 11 13.76 -15.55 -29.72
CA ALA A 11 12.85 -14.67 -29.00
C ALA A 11 11.36 -14.97 -29.26
N ASP A 12 11.02 -15.90 -30.17
CA ASP A 12 9.64 -16.12 -30.66
C ASP A 12 8.67 -16.62 -29.57
N GLY A 13 9.18 -17.02 -28.40
CA GLY A 13 8.39 -17.40 -27.22
C GLY A 13 8.19 -16.31 -26.15
N TYR A 14 8.84 -15.14 -26.28
CA TYR A 14 8.79 -14.09 -25.26
C TYR A 14 7.81 -12.98 -25.62
N GLN A 15 6.99 -12.55 -24.64
CA GLN A 15 6.03 -11.45 -24.82
C GLN A 15 6.71 -10.10 -25.06
N SER A 16 7.96 -9.94 -24.63
CA SER A 16 8.80 -8.76 -24.87
C SER A 16 10.27 -9.15 -24.84
N THR A 17 11.08 -8.52 -25.67
CA THR A 17 12.55 -8.63 -25.67
C THR A 17 13.23 -7.58 -24.79
N SER A 18 12.44 -6.74 -24.11
CA SER A 18 12.91 -5.69 -23.22
C SER A 18 12.20 -5.73 -21.87
N SER A 19 12.87 -5.21 -20.83
CA SER A 19 12.30 -4.98 -19.51
C SER A 19 12.16 -3.47 -19.26
N ASP A 20 11.17 -3.10 -18.46
CA ASP A 20 10.95 -1.72 -18.04
C ASP A 20 11.23 -1.59 -16.54
N ILE A 21 12.17 -0.72 -16.16
CA ILE A 21 12.57 -0.53 -14.76
C ILE A 21 11.43 -0.01 -13.89
N VAL A 22 10.53 0.82 -14.43
CA VAL A 22 9.34 1.30 -13.72
C VAL A 22 8.40 0.14 -13.45
N ALA A 23 8.19 -0.74 -14.44
CA ALA A 23 7.39 -1.94 -14.27
C ALA A 23 7.95 -2.86 -13.18
N LEU A 24 9.28 -3.02 -13.12
CA LEU A 24 9.93 -3.81 -12.08
C LEU A 24 9.77 -3.20 -10.68
N LEU A 25 9.89 -1.87 -10.54
CA LEU A 25 9.68 -1.18 -9.26
C LEU A 25 8.23 -1.33 -8.77
N VAL A 26 7.26 -1.10 -9.66
CA VAL A 26 5.83 -1.26 -9.35
C VAL A 26 5.53 -2.72 -8.99
N LEU A 27 6.05 -3.69 -9.75
CA LEU A 27 5.87 -5.11 -9.45
C LEU A 27 6.49 -5.50 -8.09
N SER A 28 7.65 -4.94 -7.76
CA SER A 28 8.32 -5.20 -6.49
C SER A 28 7.48 -4.71 -5.30
N HIS A 29 6.92 -3.50 -5.42
CA HIS A 29 5.96 -2.95 -4.47
C HIS A 29 4.70 -3.83 -4.35
N GLN A 30 4.10 -4.18 -5.49
CA GLN A 30 2.90 -5.02 -5.55
C GLN A 30 3.09 -6.35 -4.82
N ILE A 31 4.17 -7.07 -5.12
CA ILE A 31 4.48 -8.37 -4.51
C ILE A 31 4.58 -8.25 -2.99
N HIS A 32 5.32 -7.25 -2.50
CA HIS A 32 5.49 -7.09 -1.06
C HIS A 32 4.17 -6.74 -0.37
N MET A 33 3.39 -5.83 -0.94
CA MET A 33 2.09 -5.44 -0.40
C MET A 33 1.08 -6.59 -0.39
N VAL A 34 1.02 -7.40 -1.47
CA VAL A 34 0.19 -8.61 -1.54
C VAL A 34 0.61 -9.64 -0.49
N ASN A 35 1.91 -9.80 -0.25
CA ASN A 35 2.42 -10.67 0.82
C ASN A 35 1.98 -10.17 2.21
N LEU A 36 2.04 -8.86 2.46
CA LEU A 36 1.56 -8.26 3.71
C LEU A 36 0.05 -8.46 3.89
N ILE A 37 -0.76 -8.23 2.86
CA ILE A 37 -2.22 -8.48 2.88
C ILE A 37 -2.49 -9.95 3.21
N THR A 38 -1.76 -10.87 2.56
CA THR A 38 -1.91 -12.31 2.79
C THR A 38 -1.57 -12.67 4.23
N ARG A 39 -0.44 -12.18 4.75
CA ARG A 39 0.00 -12.41 6.14
C ARG A 39 -1.04 -11.89 7.13
N VAL A 40 -1.42 -10.62 7.03
CA VAL A 40 -2.44 -9.99 7.90
C VAL A 40 -3.74 -10.78 7.91
N GLY A 41 -4.22 -11.18 6.73
CA GLY A 41 -5.47 -11.92 6.62
C GLY A 41 -5.36 -13.32 7.23
N TRP A 42 -4.19 -13.95 7.13
CA TRP A 42 -3.92 -15.23 7.78
C TRP A 42 -3.86 -15.10 9.31
N GLU A 43 -3.11 -14.13 9.85
CA GLU A 43 -2.99 -13.88 11.29
C GLU A 43 -4.35 -13.62 11.93
N ALA A 44 -5.19 -12.79 11.30
CA ALA A 44 -6.52 -12.50 11.80
C ALA A 44 -7.44 -13.73 11.83
N ARG A 45 -7.33 -14.64 10.85
CA ARG A 45 -8.08 -15.91 10.85
C ARG A 45 -7.50 -16.93 11.84
N ALA A 46 -6.19 -16.96 12.01
CA ALA A 46 -5.53 -17.83 12.98
C ALA A 46 -5.92 -17.43 14.41
N ALA A 47 -6.10 -16.13 14.67
CA ALA A 47 -6.54 -15.60 15.95
C ALA A 47 -8.06 -15.61 16.16
N ASP A 48 -8.87 -15.97 15.15
CA ASP A 48 -10.33 -15.96 15.27
C ASP A 48 -10.82 -17.21 16.03
N PRO A 49 -11.31 -17.06 17.28
CA PRO A 49 -11.71 -18.20 18.08
C PRO A 49 -12.92 -18.96 17.51
N THR A 50 -13.72 -18.30 16.67
CA THR A 50 -14.89 -18.91 16.04
C THR A 50 -14.49 -19.95 14.97
N LEU A 51 -13.25 -19.87 14.47
CA LEU A 51 -12.71 -20.80 13.48
C LEU A 51 -12.02 -22.02 14.12
N HIS A 52 -11.80 -22.03 15.43
CA HIS A 52 -11.02 -23.06 16.13
C HIS A 52 -11.79 -23.69 17.30
N ALA A 53 -12.76 -24.56 17.06
CA ALA A 53 -13.56 -25.20 18.13
C ALA A 53 -12.86 -26.44 18.77
N PRO A 54 -13.05 -26.70 20.09
CA PRO A 54 -13.71 -25.86 21.09
C PRO A 54 -12.72 -24.88 21.73
N PHE A 55 -12.72 -23.63 21.27
CA PHE A 55 -11.96 -22.57 21.91
C PHE A 55 -12.64 -22.13 23.20
N VAL A 56 -11.92 -22.20 24.32
CA VAL A 56 -12.30 -21.54 25.57
C VAL A 56 -11.31 -20.40 25.77
N ALA A 57 -11.78 -19.17 25.56
CA ALA A 57 -10.95 -17.98 25.71
C ALA A 57 -10.37 -17.92 27.13
N ALA A 58 -9.05 -17.88 27.26
CA ALA A 58 -8.41 -17.60 28.53
C ALA A 58 -8.68 -16.13 28.93
N PRO A 59 -8.79 -15.80 30.23
CA PRO A 59 -8.92 -14.43 30.68
C PRO A 59 -7.80 -13.54 30.12
N GLY A 60 -8.16 -12.48 29.38
CA GLY A 60 -7.21 -11.54 28.79
C GLY A 60 -6.70 -11.90 27.38
N GLU A 61 -7.10 -13.03 26.82
CA GLU A 61 -6.68 -13.46 25.48
C GLU A 61 -7.13 -12.50 24.37
N GLU A 62 -8.36 -11.98 24.45
CA GLU A 62 -8.87 -10.95 23.53
C GLU A 62 -7.98 -9.70 23.50
N ARG A 63 -7.46 -9.30 24.67
CA ARG A 63 -6.56 -8.14 24.77
C ARG A 63 -5.21 -8.45 24.12
N LEU A 64 -4.67 -9.64 24.33
CA LEU A 64 -3.42 -10.07 23.69
C LEU A 64 -3.55 -10.13 22.17
N ILE A 65 -4.67 -10.67 21.66
CA ILE A 65 -4.97 -10.68 20.23
C ILE A 65 -5.08 -9.25 19.69
N ALA A 66 -5.77 -8.36 20.39
CA ALA A 66 -5.88 -6.96 19.99
C ALA A 66 -4.52 -6.23 19.96
N GLU A 67 -3.67 -6.45 20.97
CA GLU A 67 -2.30 -5.91 21.02
C GLU A 67 -1.44 -6.44 19.88
N MET A 68 -1.49 -7.75 19.61
CA MET A 68 -0.82 -8.39 18.47
C MET A 68 -1.28 -7.79 17.13
N MET A 69 -2.59 -7.73 16.90
CA MET A 69 -3.15 -7.18 15.67
C MET A 69 -2.84 -5.69 15.50
N SER A 70 -2.74 -4.92 16.59
CA SER A 70 -2.29 -3.53 16.54
C SER A 70 -0.83 -3.41 16.09
N GLY A 71 0.04 -4.32 16.54
CA GLY A 71 1.44 -4.39 16.09
C GLY A 71 1.54 -4.71 14.60
N ILE A 72 0.81 -5.74 14.15
CA ILE A 72 0.75 -6.12 12.74
C ILE A 72 0.19 -4.99 11.87
N ALA A 73 -0.88 -4.32 12.32
CA ALA A 73 -1.46 -3.18 11.62
C ALA A 73 -0.49 -2.00 11.50
N THR A 74 0.39 -1.81 12.49
CA THR A 74 1.43 -0.77 12.43
C THR A 74 2.45 -1.07 11.34
N GLU A 75 3.01 -2.27 11.31
CA GLU A 75 3.93 -2.71 10.25
C GLU A 75 3.29 -2.59 8.86
N PHE A 76 2.05 -3.06 8.74
CA PHE A 76 1.28 -2.98 7.51
C PHE A 76 1.09 -1.53 7.03
N VAL A 77 0.67 -0.63 7.93
CA VAL A 77 0.41 0.77 7.59
C VAL A 77 1.69 1.54 7.28
N ASP A 78 2.79 1.23 7.97
CA ASP A 78 4.10 1.84 7.68
C ASP A 78 4.52 1.55 6.24
N TYR A 79 4.36 0.30 5.79
CA TYR A 79 4.61 -0.06 4.39
C TYR A 79 3.57 0.54 3.44
N LEU A 80 2.27 0.44 3.78
CA LEU A 80 1.17 0.96 2.97
C LEU A 80 1.36 2.46 2.68
N LEU A 81 1.85 3.22 3.65
CA LEU A 81 2.06 4.67 3.54
C LEU A 81 3.51 5.06 3.20
N PHE A 82 4.34 4.12 2.77
CA PHE A 82 5.72 4.37 2.34
C PHE A 82 6.57 5.12 3.39
N VAL A 83 6.34 4.85 4.68
CA VAL A 83 6.99 5.60 5.78
C VAL A 83 8.51 5.45 5.76
N ASP A 84 9.00 4.26 5.41
CA ASP A 84 10.44 3.94 5.37
C ASP A 84 10.92 3.70 3.91
N GLU A 85 10.28 4.34 2.92
CA GLU A 85 10.70 4.24 1.52
C GLU A 85 12.11 4.82 1.34
N ALA A 86 13.00 4.02 0.75
CA ALA A 86 14.33 4.50 0.38
C ALA A 86 14.20 5.53 -0.77
N PRO A 87 14.82 6.71 -0.66
CA PRO A 87 14.75 7.72 -1.71
C PRO A 87 15.41 7.22 -3.00
N LEU A 88 14.85 7.61 -4.13
CA LEU A 88 15.48 7.34 -5.43
C LEU A 88 16.76 8.17 -5.56
N ALA A 89 17.88 7.51 -5.88
CA ALA A 89 19.17 8.16 -6.04
C ALA A 89 19.23 9.07 -7.28
N ASP A 90 18.45 8.74 -8.31
CA ASP A 90 18.29 9.53 -9.52
C ASP A 90 16.89 9.27 -10.11
N ARG A 91 16.49 10.09 -11.08
CA ARG A 91 15.25 9.94 -11.83
C ARG A 91 15.23 8.58 -12.51
N VAL A 92 14.14 7.85 -12.30
CA VAL A 92 13.87 6.61 -13.00
C VAL A 92 13.06 6.92 -14.26
N GLN A 93 13.56 6.48 -15.42
CA GLN A 93 12.86 6.62 -16.69
C GLN A 93 12.62 5.23 -17.29
N GLY A 94 11.35 4.89 -17.47
CA GLY A 94 10.94 3.67 -18.17
C GLY A 94 11.24 3.76 -19.67
N SER A 95 11.30 2.60 -20.31
CA SER A 95 11.54 2.44 -21.75
C SER A 95 10.26 2.11 -22.52
N SER A 96 9.13 1.93 -21.81
CA SER A 96 7.84 1.52 -22.37
C SER A 96 6.68 2.44 -21.94
N PRO A 97 5.51 2.34 -22.58
CA PRO A 97 4.29 3.05 -22.16
C PRO A 97 3.69 2.55 -20.83
N PHE A 98 4.39 1.68 -20.09
CA PHE A 98 3.89 1.08 -18.85
C PHE A 98 3.46 2.14 -17.84
N ALA A 99 4.28 3.16 -17.58
CA ALA A 99 4.00 4.19 -16.58
C ALA A 99 2.67 4.93 -16.85
N GLU A 100 2.42 5.28 -18.11
CA GLU A 100 1.18 5.97 -18.54
C GLU A 100 -0.03 5.06 -18.39
N ARG A 101 0.09 3.79 -18.82
CA ARG A 101 -0.99 2.80 -18.71
C ARG A 101 -1.32 2.51 -17.26
N PHE A 102 -0.30 2.30 -16.43
CA PHE A 102 -0.44 2.04 -15.00
C PHE A 102 -1.14 3.20 -14.28
N ALA A 103 -0.71 4.44 -14.52
CA ALA A 103 -1.37 5.60 -13.92
C ALA A 103 -2.83 5.77 -14.37
N ALA A 104 -3.19 5.27 -15.56
CA ALA A 104 -4.56 5.34 -16.09
C ALA A 104 -5.52 4.26 -15.53
N THR A 105 -5.02 3.18 -14.91
CA THR A 105 -5.89 2.12 -14.37
C THR A 105 -6.53 2.46 -13.03
N GLY A 106 -5.94 3.39 -12.28
CA GLY A 106 -6.40 3.75 -10.95
C GLY A 106 -7.67 4.60 -10.96
N PRO A 107 -8.52 4.50 -9.91
CA PRO A 107 -9.58 5.46 -9.71
C PRO A 107 -8.98 6.86 -9.52
N ARG A 108 -9.72 7.88 -9.96
CA ARG A 108 -9.35 9.30 -9.85
C ARG A 108 -10.35 10.03 -8.98
N ASP A 109 -9.84 10.92 -8.14
CA ASP A 109 -10.68 11.82 -7.33
C ASP A 109 -11.29 12.94 -8.21
N ALA A 110 -12.14 13.80 -7.63
CA ALA A 110 -12.77 14.89 -8.37
C ALA A 110 -11.77 15.92 -8.94
N LYS A 111 -10.52 15.92 -8.47
CA LYS A 111 -9.43 16.78 -8.94
C LYS A 111 -8.52 16.07 -9.97
N GLY A 112 -8.86 14.84 -10.36
CA GLY A 112 -8.11 14.03 -11.32
C GLY A 112 -6.85 13.37 -10.75
N ARG A 113 -6.67 13.32 -9.43
CA ARG A 113 -5.52 12.69 -8.75
C ARG A 113 -5.78 11.20 -8.50
N SER A 114 -4.75 10.36 -8.56
CA SER A 114 -4.85 8.92 -8.27
C SER A 114 -3.68 8.42 -7.43
N LEU A 115 -3.91 7.41 -6.57
CA LEU A 115 -2.81 6.68 -5.90
C LEU A 115 -1.95 5.85 -6.88
N HIS A 116 -2.37 5.72 -8.14
CA HIS A 116 -1.55 5.14 -9.21
C HIS A 116 -0.65 6.18 -9.90
N ASP A 117 -0.77 7.48 -9.58
CA ASP A 117 0.09 8.50 -10.17
C ASP A 117 1.54 8.31 -9.67
N LEU A 118 2.47 8.09 -10.60
CA LEU A 118 3.90 7.87 -10.30
C LEU A 118 4.65 9.20 -10.21
N ASP A 119 5.66 9.28 -9.33
CA ASP A 119 6.58 10.43 -9.23
C ASP A 119 7.88 10.16 -10.01
N LEU A 120 8.55 9.05 -9.71
CA LEU A 120 9.80 8.56 -10.36
C LEU A 120 10.97 9.54 -10.36
N GLN A 121 10.87 10.65 -9.64
CA GLN A 121 11.95 11.62 -9.48
C GLN A 121 12.62 11.47 -8.12
N ARG A 122 11.81 11.34 -7.06
CA ARG A 122 12.27 11.23 -5.67
C ARG A 122 11.72 10.00 -4.95
N ARG A 123 10.58 9.46 -5.42
CA ARG A 123 9.90 8.27 -4.87
C ARG A 123 9.11 7.54 -5.95
N LEU A 124 8.58 6.36 -5.63
CA LEU A 124 7.77 5.58 -6.56
C LEU A 124 6.43 6.26 -6.87
N LEU A 125 5.59 6.45 -5.83
CA LEU A 125 4.25 7.02 -5.95
C LEU A 125 4.25 8.51 -5.61
N LYS A 126 3.49 9.29 -6.39
CA LYS A 126 3.33 10.74 -6.13
C LYS A 126 2.66 11.01 -4.79
N TYR A 127 1.64 10.22 -4.47
CA TYR A 127 0.96 10.21 -3.19
C TYR A 127 1.38 8.94 -2.45
N PRO A 128 2.16 9.03 -1.34
CA PRO A 128 2.74 7.89 -0.63
C PRO A 128 1.67 7.08 0.13
N CYS A 129 0.80 6.42 -0.62
CA CYS A 129 -0.18 5.45 -0.16
C CYS A 129 -0.35 4.42 -1.26
N SER A 130 -0.10 3.16 -0.93
CA SER A 130 -0.14 2.04 -1.87
C SER A 130 -1.50 1.94 -2.55
N TYR A 131 -1.46 1.83 -3.88
CA TYR A 131 -2.66 1.61 -4.69
C TYR A 131 -3.31 0.25 -4.44
N GLU A 132 -2.62 -0.71 -3.83
CA GLU A 132 -3.16 -2.03 -3.45
C GLU A 132 -4.23 -1.94 -2.36
N ILE A 133 -4.44 -0.76 -1.75
CA ILE A 133 -5.63 -0.52 -0.93
C ILE A 133 -6.92 -0.75 -1.73
N TYR A 134 -6.90 -0.59 -3.06
CA TYR A 134 -8.04 -0.89 -3.94
C TYR A 134 -8.10 -2.34 -4.42
N SER A 135 -7.17 -3.20 -3.98
CA SER A 135 -7.17 -4.60 -4.42
C SER A 135 -8.34 -5.37 -3.82
N ALA A 136 -8.84 -6.35 -4.57
CA ALA A 136 -9.85 -7.27 -4.05
C ALA A 136 -9.36 -8.04 -2.81
N ALA A 137 -8.05 -8.29 -2.72
CA ALA A 137 -7.43 -8.96 -1.57
C ALA A 137 -7.49 -8.09 -0.30
N PHE A 138 -7.23 -6.78 -0.42
CA PHE A 138 -7.40 -5.84 0.69
C PHE A 138 -8.88 -5.72 1.09
N ASP A 139 -9.77 -5.65 0.09
CA ASP A 139 -11.21 -5.52 0.33
C ASP A 139 -11.78 -6.72 1.08
N ALA A 140 -11.27 -7.91 0.79
CA ALA A 140 -11.68 -9.19 1.40
C ALA A 140 -11.01 -9.48 2.76
N LEU A 141 -10.20 -8.57 3.31
CA LEU A 141 -9.63 -8.75 4.64
C LEU A 141 -10.75 -8.87 5.71
N PRO A 142 -10.61 -9.81 6.68
CA PRO A 142 -11.58 -9.91 7.76
C PRO A 142 -11.59 -8.61 8.61
N PRO A 143 -12.73 -8.23 9.21
CA PRO A 143 -12.83 -7.01 10.02
C PRO A 143 -11.77 -6.91 11.13
N ALA A 144 -11.43 -8.04 11.76
CA ALA A 144 -10.39 -8.13 12.78
C ALA A 144 -8.99 -7.69 12.30
N ALA A 145 -8.72 -7.75 10.99
CA ALA A 145 -7.53 -7.19 10.37
C ALA A 145 -7.75 -5.76 9.86
N LYS A 146 -8.87 -5.54 9.15
CA LYS A 146 -9.13 -4.31 8.40
C LYS A 146 -9.37 -3.11 9.31
N ASP A 147 -10.07 -3.31 10.44
CA ASP A 147 -10.40 -2.22 11.37
C ASP A 147 -9.15 -1.68 12.09
N PRO A 148 -8.24 -2.50 12.65
CA PRO A 148 -6.95 -2.01 13.14
C PRO A 148 -6.13 -1.26 12.08
N ILE A 149 -6.10 -1.75 10.84
CA ILE A 149 -5.38 -1.10 9.73
C ILE A 149 -5.94 0.30 9.47
N TYR A 150 -7.25 0.44 9.25
CA TYR A 150 -7.84 1.75 9.02
C TYR A 150 -7.69 2.69 10.21
N ARG A 151 -7.81 2.19 11.45
CA ARG A 151 -7.58 3.02 12.64
C ARG A 151 -6.15 3.53 12.70
N ARG A 152 -5.16 2.66 12.48
CA ARG A 152 -3.75 3.05 12.47
C ARG A 152 -3.44 4.01 11.32
N MET A 153 -3.98 3.76 10.14
CA MET A 153 -3.87 4.64 8.99
C MET A 153 -4.43 6.03 9.29
N TRP A 154 -5.59 6.13 9.95
CA TRP A 154 -6.15 7.41 10.36
C TRP A 154 -5.30 8.12 11.43
N GLN A 155 -4.75 7.41 12.42
CA GLN A 155 -3.82 8.00 13.39
C GLN A 155 -2.63 8.68 12.71
N VAL A 156 -2.07 8.04 11.66
CA VAL A 156 -0.97 8.61 10.89
C VAL A 156 -1.43 9.79 10.03
N LEU A 157 -2.48 9.60 9.22
CA LEU A 157 -2.94 10.60 8.25
C LEU A 157 -3.56 11.86 8.88
N SER A 158 -4.23 11.72 10.02
CA SER A 158 -4.81 12.84 10.77
C SER A 158 -3.78 13.71 11.50
N GLY A 159 -2.53 13.24 11.60
CA GLY A 159 -1.47 13.90 12.36
C GLY A 159 -1.54 13.65 13.88
N GLU A 160 -2.34 12.68 14.33
CA GLU A 160 -2.32 12.20 15.73
C GLU A 160 -0.97 11.57 16.07
N GLU A 161 -0.42 10.77 15.15
CA GLU A 161 0.93 10.23 15.25
C GLU A 161 1.97 11.34 15.10
N ARG A 162 2.85 11.48 16.10
CA ARG A 162 3.82 12.59 16.18
C ARG A 162 5.26 12.15 16.02
N GLY A 163 5.53 10.86 15.86
CA GLY A 163 6.89 10.36 15.63
C GLY A 163 7.54 11.02 14.40
N ASP A 164 8.82 11.38 14.54
CA ASP A 164 9.54 12.15 13.53
C ASP A 164 9.59 11.44 12.16
N ARG A 165 9.72 10.10 12.15
CA ARG A 165 9.72 9.30 10.91
C ARG A 165 8.43 9.49 10.09
N TYR A 166 7.28 9.54 10.75
CA TYR A 166 5.99 9.73 10.07
C TYR A 166 5.85 11.14 9.50
N ARG A 167 6.30 12.15 10.24
CA ARG A 167 6.25 13.55 9.80
C ARG A 167 7.21 13.83 8.65
N ALA A 168 8.37 13.17 8.66
CA ALA A 168 9.36 13.26 7.60
C ALA A 168 8.87 12.59 6.31
N ALA A 169 8.29 11.39 6.42
CA ALA A 169 7.78 10.65 5.27
C ALA A 169 6.47 11.22 4.70
N LEU A 170 5.60 11.73 5.56
CA LEU A 170 4.25 12.21 5.21
C LEU A 170 4.03 13.65 5.67
N PRO A 171 4.54 14.64 4.92
CA PRO A 171 4.19 16.05 5.12
C PRO A 171 2.68 16.28 5.05
N LEU A 172 2.21 17.39 5.62
CA LEU A 172 0.77 17.73 5.66
C LEU A 172 0.10 17.66 4.28
N ALA A 173 0.76 18.16 3.23
CA ALA A 173 0.23 18.15 1.87
C ALA A 173 -0.02 16.73 1.35
N ASP A 174 0.87 15.79 1.65
CA ASP A 174 0.74 14.39 1.24
C ASP A 174 -0.42 13.73 2.00
N ARG A 175 -0.50 13.93 3.33
CA ARG A 175 -1.61 13.39 4.15
C ARG A 175 -2.97 13.91 3.68
N GLN A 176 -3.07 15.21 3.41
CA GLN A 176 -4.28 15.84 2.88
C GLN A 176 -4.66 15.26 1.51
N ALA A 177 -3.69 15.11 0.60
CA ALA A 177 -3.96 14.56 -0.71
C ALA A 177 -4.43 13.11 -0.65
N ILE A 178 -3.78 12.28 0.16
CA ILE A 178 -4.16 10.87 0.36
C ILE A 178 -5.59 10.77 0.88
N VAL A 179 -5.93 11.52 1.94
CA VAL A 179 -7.28 11.45 2.53
C VAL A 179 -8.33 11.99 1.57
N ASP A 180 -8.09 13.10 0.89
CA ASP A 180 -9.02 13.61 -0.12
C ASP A 180 -9.27 12.57 -1.23
N ILE A 181 -8.20 11.95 -1.75
CA ILE A 181 -8.32 10.93 -2.80
C ILE A 181 -9.18 9.77 -2.29
N LEU A 182 -8.81 9.18 -1.15
CA LEU A 182 -9.51 8.02 -0.60
C LEU A 182 -10.98 8.30 -0.30
N LYS A 183 -11.32 9.49 0.18
CA LYS A 183 -12.73 9.86 0.44
C LYS A 183 -13.57 9.90 -0.83
N ASP A 184 -12.98 10.28 -1.96
CA ASP A 184 -13.66 10.33 -3.25
C ASP A 184 -13.70 8.94 -3.93
N THR A 185 -12.74 8.06 -3.66
CA THR A 185 -12.51 6.84 -4.46
C THR A 185 -12.65 5.51 -3.72
N LYS A 186 -12.54 5.47 -2.39
CA LYS A 186 -12.55 4.23 -1.59
C LYS A 186 -13.91 4.05 -0.89
N GLY A 187 -14.76 3.19 -1.46
CA GLY A 187 -16.17 3.06 -1.06
C GLY A 187 -16.45 2.50 0.34
N ASP A 188 -15.49 1.81 0.96
CA ASP A 188 -15.59 1.26 2.32
C ASP A 188 -14.73 2.04 3.34
N LEU A 189 -14.27 3.24 2.97
CA LEU A 189 -13.46 4.07 3.86
C LEU A 189 -14.29 4.43 5.11
N PRO A 190 -13.76 4.21 6.34
CA PRO A 190 -14.52 4.50 7.54
C PRO A 190 -14.89 5.98 7.68
N ALA A 191 -16.08 6.24 8.23
CA ALA A 191 -16.65 7.59 8.33
C ALA A 191 -15.82 8.58 9.16
N TYR A 192 -14.94 8.08 10.04
CA TYR A 192 -14.03 8.92 10.83
C TYR A 192 -12.85 9.49 10.02
N PHE A 193 -12.69 9.12 8.73
CA PHE A 193 -11.75 9.79 7.82
C PHE A 193 -12.28 11.17 7.44
N GLU A 194 -11.94 12.15 8.27
CA GLU A 194 -12.30 13.55 8.09
C GLU A 194 -11.25 14.33 7.30
N ARG A 195 -11.53 15.60 7.01
CA ARG A 195 -10.58 16.47 6.33
C ARG A 195 -9.37 16.73 7.23
N VAL A 196 -8.16 16.49 6.73
CA VAL A 196 -6.92 16.73 7.47
C VAL A 196 -6.57 18.23 7.45
N THR A 197 -6.43 18.84 8.62
CA THR A 197 -6.14 20.28 8.76
C THR A 197 -4.77 20.58 9.37
N ARG A 198 -4.07 19.59 9.92
CA ARG A 198 -2.81 19.76 10.65
C ARG A 198 -1.89 18.54 10.54
#